data_AF-A0A3D5GQH3-F1
#
_entry.id   AF-A0A3D5GQH3-F1
#
_cell.length_a   1.000
_cell.length_b   1.000
_cell.length_c   1.000
_cell.angle_alpha   90.00
_cell.angle_beta   90.00
_cell.angle_gamma   90.00
#
_symmetry.space_group_name_H-M   'P 1'
#
loop_
_entity.id
_entity.type
_entity.pdbx_description
1 polymer ?
#
loop_
_entity_poly.entity_id
_entity_poly.type
_entity_poly.pdbx_seq_one_letter_code
_entity_poly.pdbx_strand_id
1 'polypeptide(L)' 'CFHHQFKVRTVIWDFGGQPIPAPLLEDMACLVDTGLPQALSCLLDTIEVEALIARASALLASGELPVDPEGRRIPWPLL' A
#
# COMPACT_ATOMS: atom_id res chain seq x y z
N CYS A 1 -0.76 5.14 -6.38
CA CYS A 1 -1.97 5.07 -7.22
C CYS A 1 -1.92 3.80 -8.07
N PHE A 2 -3.07 3.18 -8.37
CA PHE A 2 -3.37 1.78 -8.76
C PHE A 2 -2.48 1.05 -9.77
N HIS A 3 -1.52 1.75 -10.36
CA HIS A 3 -0.51 1.19 -11.24
C HIS A 3 0.09 -0.11 -10.67
N HIS A 4 0.09 -1.16 -11.49
CA HIS A 4 0.57 -2.49 -11.11
C HIS A 4 2.04 -2.51 -10.67
N GLN A 5 2.91 -1.75 -11.35
CA GLN A 5 4.29 -1.55 -10.90
C GLN A 5 4.35 -0.81 -9.57
N PHE A 6 5.11 -1.37 -8.64
CA PHE A 6 5.46 -0.69 -7.41
C PHE A 6 6.36 0.51 -7.71
N LYS A 7 5.81 1.71 -7.55
CA LYS A 7 6.53 2.97 -7.69
C LYS A 7 6.60 3.63 -6.33
N VAL A 8 7.78 3.64 -5.71
CA VAL A 8 7.99 4.39 -4.48
C VAL A 8 8.02 5.87 -4.84
N ARG A 9 7.05 6.63 -4.33
CA ARG A 9 7.03 8.09 -4.44
C ARG A 9 7.58 8.68 -3.15
N THR A 10 7.94 9.94 -3.17
CA THR A 10 8.36 10.70 -2.00
C THR A 10 7.33 10.53 -0.87
N VAL A 11 7.74 9.94 0.25
CA VAL A 11 6.91 9.75 1.46
C VAL A 11 7.75 10.16 2.68
N ILE A 12 7.08 10.47 3.79
CA ILE A 12 7.73 10.73 5.07
C ILE A 12 8.15 9.38 5.67
N TRP A 13 9.44 9.05 5.57
CA TRP A 13 9.96 7.76 6.03
C TRP A 13 10.12 7.64 7.56
N ASP A 14 9.95 8.75 8.29
CA ASP A 14 10.03 8.77 9.76
C ASP A 14 8.99 7.84 10.44
N PHE A 15 7.96 7.44 9.69
CA PHE A 15 6.92 6.50 10.12
C PHE A 15 7.16 5.05 9.69
N GLY A 16 8.22 4.76 8.93
CA GLY A 16 8.53 3.40 8.49
C GLY A 16 8.72 2.44 9.67
N GLY A 17 8.21 1.21 9.54
CA GLY A 17 8.26 0.19 10.58
C GLY A 17 7.30 0.43 11.75
N GLN A 18 6.54 1.52 11.76
CA GLN A 18 5.51 1.73 12.77
C GLN A 18 4.32 0.79 12.53
N PRO A 19 3.66 0.32 13.60
CA PRO A 19 2.49 -0.55 13.47
C PRO A 19 1.35 0.19 12.75
N ILE A 20 0.67 -0.53 11.87
CA ILE A 20 -0.55 -0.06 11.24
C ILE A 20 -1.69 -0.13 12.28
N PRO A 21 -2.49 0.93 12.44
CA PRO A 21 -3.65 0.90 13.33
C PRO A 21 -4.59 -0.27 13.04
N ALA A 22 -5.04 -0.97 14.08
CA ALA A 22 -5.91 -2.14 13.96
C ALA A 22 -7.17 -1.93 13.08
N PRO A 23 -7.89 -0.80 13.15
CA PRO A 23 -9.04 -0.58 12.26
C PRO A 23 -8.68 -0.60 10.76
N LEU A 24 -7.48 -0.13 10.40
CA LEU A 24 -7.02 -0.16 9.01
C LEU A 24 -6.62 -1.58 8.57
N LEU A 25 -6.08 -2.39 9.49
CA LEU A 25 -5.83 -3.81 9.23
C LEU A 25 -7.15 -4.56 9.01
N GLU A 26 -8.18 -4.27 9.80
CA GLU A 26 -9.51 -4.86 9.64
C GLU A 26 -10.14 -4.49 8.27
N ASP A 27 -10.07 -3.22 7.90
CA ASP A 27 -10.56 -2.75 6.59
C ASP A 27 -9.81 -3.41 5.43
N MET A 28 -8.48 -3.56 5.54
CA MET A 28 -7.68 -4.25 4.52
C MET A 28 -7.99 -5.74 4.46
N ALA A 29 -8.22 -6.40 5.60
CA ALA A 29 -8.58 -7.82 5.64
C ALA A 29 -9.93 -8.04 4.93
N CYS A 30 -10.90 -7.17 5.19
CA CYS A 30 -12.18 -7.17 4.49
C CYS A 30 -11.97 -7.00 2.98
N LEU A 31 -11.18 -6.02 2.55
CA LEU A 31 -10.89 -5.78 1.13
C LEU A 31 -10.23 -6.99 0.44
N VAL A 32 -9.31 -7.68 1.11
CA VAL A 32 -8.62 -8.86 0.57
C VAL A 32 -9.58 -10.04 0.45
N ASP A 33 -10.46 -10.25 1.42
CA ASP A 33 -11.43 -11.35 1.44
C ASP A 33 -12.57 -11.14 0.44
N THR A 34 -13.14 -9.93 0.41
CA THR A 34 -14.31 -9.63 -0.45
C THR A 34 -13.95 -9.15 -1.84
N GLY A 35 -12.71 -8.72 -2.05
CA GLY A 35 -12.28 -8.00 -3.25
C GLY A 35 -12.77 -6.55 -3.30
N LEU A 36 -12.44 -5.86 -4.40
CA LEU A 36 -12.86 -4.46 -4.61
C LEU A 36 -14.36 -4.37 -4.89
N PRO A 37 -15.04 -3.31 -4.39
CA PRO A 37 -16.40 -3.00 -4.80
C PRO A 37 -16.50 -2.81 -6.32
N GLN A 38 -17.64 -3.20 -6.89
CA GLN A 38 -17.88 -3.10 -8.34
C GLN A 38 -17.66 -1.69 -8.90
N ALA A 39 -17.99 -0.66 -8.12
CA ALA A 39 -17.80 0.73 -8.51
C ALA A 39 -16.32 1.12 -8.71
N LEU A 40 -15.38 0.40 -8.10
CA LEU A 40 -13.95 0.62 -8.25
C LEU A 40 -13.31 -0.40 -9.20
N SER A 41 -13.73 -1.67 -9.16
CA SER A 41 -13.18 -2.70 -10.05
C SER A 41 -13.47 -2.43 -11.53
N CYS A 42 -14.58 -1.75 -11.86
CA CYS A 42 -14.90 -1.39 -13.24
C CYS A 42 -14.04 -0.23 -13.81
N LEU A 43 -13.23 0.43 -12.97
CA LEU A 43 -12.36 1.54 -13.36
C LEU A 43 -10.89 1.12 -13.50
N LEU A 44 -10.57 -0.14 -13.22
CA LEU A 44 -9.22 -0.66 -13.14
C LEU A 44 -9.06 -1.87 -14.05
N ASP A 45 -7.86 -2.02 -14.61
CA ASP A 45 -7.51 -3.26 -15.30
C ASP A 45 -7.33 -4.41 -14.30
N THR A 46 -7.53 -5.65 -14.74
CA THR A 46 -7.36 -6.85 -13.89
C THR A 46 -6.01 -6.86 -13.17
N ILE A 47 -4.93 -6.47 -13.85
CA ILE A 47 -3.58 -6.41 -13.27
C ILE A 47 -3.46 -5.36 -12.16
N GLU A 48 -4.22 -4.27 -12.23
CA GLU A 48 -4.22 -3.22 -11.21
C GLU A 48 -5.00 -3.66 -9.97
N VAL A 49 -6.10 -4.38 -10.18
CA VAL A 49 -6.89 -5.02 -9.11
C VAL A 49 -6.02 -6.04 -8.37
N GLU A 50 -5.40 -6.97 -9.10
CA GLU A 50 -4.50 -7.98 -8.52
C GLU A 50 -3.35 -7.33 -7.75
N ALA A 51 -2.73 -6.29 -8.32
CA ALA A 51 -1.65 -5.56 -7.65
C ALA A 51 -2.12 -4.79 -6.41
N LEU A 52 -3.37 -4.33 -6.36
CA LEU A 52 -3.94 -3.73 -5.14
C LEU A 52 -4.09 -4.78 -4.04
N ILE A 53 -4.72 -5.91 -4.35
CA ILE A 53 -4.95 -7.00 -3.40
C ILE A 53 -3.62 -7.54 -2.88
N ALA A 54 -2.65 -7.80 -3.77
CA ALA A 54 -1.32 -8.27 -3.37
C ALA A 54 -0.61 -7.30 -2.40
N ARG A 55 -0.74 -5.98 -2.62
CA ARG A 55 -0.18 -4.96 -1.72
C ARG A 55 -0.90 -4.93 -0.37
N ALA A 56 -2.23 -5.03 -0.35
CA ALA A 56 -2.99 -5.10 0.89
C ALA A 56 -2.62 -6.35 1.71
N SER A 57 -2.52 -7.51 1.06
CA SER A 57 -2.09 -8.76 1.70
C SER A 57 -0.67 -8.65 2.27
N ALA A 58 0.26 -7.99 1.58
CA ALA A 58 1.60 -7.78 2.09
C ALA A 58 1.62 -6.89 3.35
N LEU A 59 0.80 -5.85 3.39
CA LEU A 59 0.67 -4.97 4.56
C LEU A 59 -0.02 -5.66 5.74
N LEU A 60 -0.99 -6.54 5.48
CA LEU A 60 -1.59 -7.38 6.52
C LEU A 60 -0.59 -8.36 7.11
N ALA A 61 0.27 -8.94 6.28
CA ALA A 61 1.30 -9.88 6.71
C ALA A 61 2.40 -9.18 7.52
N SER A 62 2.78 -7.95 7.17
CA SER A 62 3.78 -7.19 7.95
C SER A 62 3.18 -6.57 9.22
N GLY A 63 1.94 -6.07 9.15
CA GLY A 63 1.32 -5.29 10.24
C GLY A 63 1.96 -3.91 10.47
N GLU A 64 2.93 -3.53 9.64
CA GLU A 64 3.77 -2.34 9.83
C GLU A 64 3.90 -1.54 8.52
N LEU A 65 4.10 -0.23 8.65
CA LEU A 65 4.35 0.66 7.53
C LEU A 65 5.66 0.29 6.82
N PRO A 66 5.68 0.27 5.48
CA PRO A 66 6.86 -0.13 4.72
C PRO A 66 8.02 0.84 4.94
N VAL A 67 9.23 0.29 4.98
CA VAL A 67 10.49 1.04 5.10
C VAL A 67 11.19 1.08 3.74
N ASP A 68 11.78 2.23 3.38
CA ASP A 68 12.72 2.29 2.26
C ASP A 68 14.12 1.84 2.73
N PRO A 69 14.60 0.65 2.34
CA PRO A 69 15.91 0.16 2.78
C PRO A 69 17.07 0.96 2.17
N GLU A 70 16.83 1.72 1.09
CA GLU A 70 17.88 2.48 0.41
C GLU A 70 18.12 3.86 1.02
N GLY A 71 17.16 4.41 1.77
CA GLY A 71 17.24 5.72 2.42
C GLY A 71 17.39 6.93 1.48
N ARG A 72 17.31 6.71 0.16
CA ARG A 72 17.58 7.73 -0.86
C ARG A 72 16.34 8.51 -1.30
N ARG A 73 15.15 8.09 -0.87
CA ARG A 73 13.87 8.59 -1.38
C ARG A 73 13.31 9.72 -0.47
N ILE A 74 14.16 10.69 -0.10
CA ILE A 74 13.80 11.86 0.72
C ILE A 74 13.25 13.00 -0.18
N PRO A 75 12.21 13.75 0.25
CA PRO A 75 11.73 14.93 -0.48
C PRO A 75 12.84 15.95 -0.77
N TRP A 76 12.88 16.43 -2.01
CA TRP A 76 13.66 17.60 -2.41
C TRP A 76 12.93 18.90 -2.01
N PRO A 77 13.63 19.97 -1.59
CA PRO A 77 15.08 20.06 -1.39
C PRO A 77 15.54 19.37 -0.11
N LEU A 78 16.75 18.80 -0.16
CA LEU A 78 17.43 18.31 1.03
C LEU A 78 17.78 19.54 1.89
N LEU A 79 17.22 19.64 3.10
CA LEU A 79 17.64 20.62 4.11
C LEU A 79 19.07 20.31 4.58
#